data_AF-A0A2G6HI55-F1
#
_entry.id   AF-A0A2G6HI55-F1
#
_cell.length_a   1.000
_cell.length_b   1.000
_cell.length_c   1.000
_cell.angle_alpha   90.00
_cell.angle_beta   90.00
_cell.angle_gamma   90.00
#
_symmetry.space_group_name_H-M   'P 1'
#
loop_
_entity.id
_entity.type
_entity.pdbx_description
1 polymer ?
#
loop_
_entity_poly.entity_id
_entity_poly.type
_entity_poly.pdbx_seq_one_letter_code
_entity_poly.pdbx_strand_id
1 'polypeptide(L)' 'MAKVLGGDLVGMSTTLETIAAREAGLEVLGISLVTNYAAGISTEPLDHSEVIAAGVAAAPKLAGLLAGIVAKL' A
#
# COMPACT_ATOMS: atom_id res chain seq x y z
N MET A 1 -11.08 -12.30 -9.54
CA MET A 1 -10.56 -13.29 -8.56
C MET A 1 -10.27 -12.65 -7.20
N ALA A 2 -9.36 -11.67 -7.07
CA ALA A 2 -8.98 -11.08 -5.77
C ALA A 2 -10.20 -10.66 -4.90
N LYS A 3 -11.15 -9.94 -5.49
CA LYS A 3 -12.42 -9.56 -4.80
C LYS A 3 -13.25 -10.76 -4.33
N VAL A 4 -13.29 -11.85 -5.11
CA VAL A 4 -14.01 -13.08 -4.74
C VAL A 4 -13.31 -13.77 -3.56
N LEU A 5 -11.98 -13.68 -3.47
CA LEU A 5 -11.19 -14.16 -2.35
C LEU A 5 -11.23 -13.23 -1.12
N GLY A 6 -11.97 -12.11 -1.19
CA GLY A 6 -12.10 -11.14 -0.09
C GLY A 6 -11.00 -10.07 -0.04
N GLY A 7 -10.19 -9.92 -1.09
CA GLY A 7 -9.16 -8.89 -1.15
C GLY A 7 -9.73 -7.52 -1.53
N ASP A 8 -9.47 -6.51 -0.69
CA ASP A 8 -9.81 -5.10 -0.96
C ASP A 8 -8.68 -4.35 -1.70
N LEU A 9 -7.44 -4.80 -1.52
CA LEU A 9 -6.23 -4.24 -2.12
C LEU A 9 -5.39 -5.35 -2.76
N VAL A 10 -4.59 -4.99 -3.77
CA VAL A 10 -3.66 -5.90 -4.44
C VAL A 10 -2.31 -5.20 -4.63
N GLY A 11 -1.23 -5.91 -4.33
CA GLY A 11 0.14 -5.41 -4.43
C GLY A 11 1.12 -6.56 -4.64
N MET A 12 2.41 -6.23 -4.78
CA MET A 12 3.47 -7.18 -5.12
C MET A 12 4.56 -7.30 -4.03
N SER A 13 4.30 -6.81 -2.82
CA SER A 13 5.27 -6.80 -1.71
C SER A 13 4.56 -6.97 -0.35
N THR A 14 5.22 -6.60 0.75
CA THR A 14 4.70 -6.49 2.14
C THR A 14 4.42 -7.82 2.84
N THR A 15 3.91 -8.83 2.14
CA THR A 15 3.50 -10.10 2.77
C THR A 15 4.69 -10.84 3.39
N LEU A 16 5.80 -10.95 2.66
CA LEU A 16 6.97 -11.69 3.13
C LEU A 16 7.69 -10.96 4.26
N GLU A 17 7.78 -9.64 4.16
CA GLU A 17 8.35 -8.76 5.19
C GLU A 17 7.54 -8.84 6.48
N THR A 18 6.21 -8.86 6.37
CA THR A 18 5.31 -9.02 7.53
C THR A 18 5.51 -10.38 8.19
N ILE A 19 5.58 -11.47 7.42
CA ILE A 19 5.82 -12.83 7.96
C ILE A 19 7.15 -12.87 8.71
N ALA A 20 8.23 -12.35 8.12
CA ALA A 20 9.55 -12.32 8.75
C ALA A 20 9.58 -11.45 10.02
N ALA A 21 8.96 -10.26 9.99
CA ALA A 21 8.88 -9.40 11.17
C ALA A 21 8.12 -10.07 12.34
N ARG A 22 7.02 -10.77 12.03
CA ARG A 22 6.26 -11.52 13.03
C ARG A 22 7.03 -12.71 13.59
N GLU A 23 7.82 -13.40 12.75
CA GLU A 23 8.72 -14.48 13.19
C GLU A 23 9.78 -13.96 14.16
N ALA A 24 10.34 -12.77 13.89
CA ALA A 24 11.30 -12.10 14.76
C ALA A 24 10.68 -11.45 16.03
N GLY A 25 9.37 -11.63 16.28
CA GLY A 25 8.69 -11.08 17.45
C GLY A 25 8.39 -9.57 17.38
N LEU A 26 8.44 -8.97 16.19
CA LEU A 26 8.15 -7.54 15.99
C LEU A 26 6.65 -7.29 15.80
N GLU A 27 6.20 -6.13 16.25
CA GLU A 27 4.89 -5.59 15.87
C GLU A 27 4.95 -4.94 14.48
N VAL A 28 3.85 -4.99 13.73
CA VAL A 28 3.79 -4.50 12.35
C VAL A 28 2.55 -3.64 12.15
N LEU A 29 2.75 -2.42 11.65
CA LEU A 29 1.71 -1.56 11.12
C LEU A 29 1.82 -1.50 9.59
N GLY A 30 0.85 -2.09 8.88
CA GLY A 30 0.78 -2.07 7.42
C GLY A 30 -0.03 -0.89 6.91
N ILE A 31 0.52 -0.12 5.96
CA ILE A 31 -0.17 0.99 5.29
C ILE A 31 0.03 0.85 3.78
N SER A 32 -1.06 0.85 3.02
CA SER A 32 -1.03 0.89 1.56
C SER A 32 -1.54 2.22 1.04
N LEU A 33 -0.83 2.80 0.07
CA LEU A 33 -1.32 3.90 -0.73
C LEU A 33 -2.01 3.33 -1.97
N VAL A 34 -3.30 3.62 -2.15
CA VAL A 34 -4.02 3.27 -3.38
C VAL A 34 -3.58 4.23 -4.48
N THR A 35 -2.71 3.76 -5.37
CA THR A 35 -2.18 4.55 -6.48
C THR A 35 -3.05 4.49 -7.73
N ASN A 36 -3.86 3.44 -7.87
CA ASN A 36 -4.73 3.20 -9.01
C ASN A 36 -5.82 2.19 -8.63
N TYR A 37 -6.88 2.13 -9.44
CA TYR A 37 -7.85 1.03 -9.36
C TYR A 37 -7.25 -0.27 -9.89
N ALA A 38 -7.73 -1.41 -9.38
CA ALA A 38 -7.32 -2.72 -9.89
C ALA A 38 -7.71 -2.90 -11.37
N ALA A 39 -6.97 -3.74 -12.09
CA ALA A 39 -7.21 -4.02 -13.50
C ALA A 39 -8.68 -4.42 -13.76
N GLY A 40 -9.28 -3.81 -14.78
CA GLY A 40 -10.67 -4.07 -15.19
C GLY A 40 -11.73 -3.32 -14.38
N ILE A 41 -11.36 -2.47 -13.42
CA ILE A 41 -12.28 -1.52 -12.76
C ILE A 41 -12.38 -0.22 -13.57
N SER A 42 -11.25 0.31 -14.04
CA SER A 42 -11.18 1.45 -14.96
C SER A 42 -11.19 0.97 -16.42
N THR A 43 -11.57 1.86 -17.34
CA THR A 43 -11.42 1.67 -18.79
C THR A 43 -10.00 1.88 -19.26
N GLU A 44 -9.16 2.57 -18.48
CA GLU A 44 -7.77 2.84 -18.81
C GLU A 44 -6.85 1.65 -18.45
N PRO A 45 -5.83 1.35 -19.27
CA PRO A 45 -4.82 0.35 -18.94
C PRO A 45 -3.98 0.81 -17.75
N LEU A 46 -3.36 -0.15 -17.05
CA LEU A 46 -2.45 0.18 -15.95
C LEU A 46 -1.10 0.64 -16.51
N ASP A 47 -0.61 1.77 -16.00
CA ASP A 47 0.74 2.28 -16.27
C ASP A 47 1.50 2.50 -14.97
N HIS A 48 2.75 2.02 -14.91
CA HIS A 48 3.64 2.25 -13.78
C HIS A 48 3.95 3.75 -13.58
N SER A 49 3.96 4.54 -14.65
CA SER A 49 4.21 5.98 -14.56
C SER A 49 3.13 6.70 -13.71
N GLU A 50 1.86 6.29 -13.85
CA GLU A 50 0.74 6.81 -13.07
C GLU A 50 0.86 6.43 -11.59
N VAL A 51 1.33 5.21 -11.31
CA VAL A 51 1.60 4.74 -9.95
C VAL A 51 2.62 5.66 -9.26
N ILE A 52 3.71 5.98 -9.95
CA ILE A 52 4.75 6.89 -9.44
C ILE A 52 4.18 8.30 -9.25
N ALA A 53 3.41 8.82 -10.22
CA ALA A 53 2.82 10.14 -10.13
C ALA A 53 1.86 10.27 -8.93
N ALA A 54 0.99 9.28 -8.72
CA ALA A 54 0.10 9.22 -7.55
C ALA A 54 0.89 9.14 -6.24
N GLY A 55 1.99 8.37 -6.21
CA GLY A 55 2.91 8.29 -5.08
C GLY A 55 3.53 9.65 -4.73
N VAL A 56 4.07 10.35 -5.73
CA VAL A 56 4.67 11.69 -5.55
C VAL A 56 3.62 12.69 -5.07
N ALA A 57 2.42 12.68 -5.65
CA ALA A 57 1.33 13.57 -5.24
C ALA A 57 0.89 13.34 -3.78
N ALA A 58 0.91 12.10 -3.31
CA ALA A 58 0.54 11.74 -1.94
C ALA A 58 1.66 11.95 -0.91
N ALA A 59 2.91 12.13 -1.35
CA ALA A 59 4.08 12.13 -0.48
C ALA A 59 4.00 13.12 0.70
N PRO A 60 3.57 14.39 0.53
CA PRO A 60 3.47 15.33 1.66
C PRO A 60 2.47 14.87 2.73
N LYS A 61 1.33 14.31 2.32
CA LYS A 61 0.29 13.80 3.23
C LYS A 61 0.78 12.55 3.96
N LEU A 62 1.42 11.64 3.23
CA LEU A 62 1.97 10.41 3.81
C LEU A 62 3.07 10.71 4.83
N ALA A 63 3.97 11.66 4.52
CA ALA A 63 5.01 12.10 5.44
C ALA A 63 4.42 12.65 6.75
N GLY A 64 3.41 13.52 6.66
CA GLY A 64 2.72 14.05 7.85
C GLY A 64 2.02 12.96 8.68
N LEU A 65 1.36 12.01 8.02
CA LEU A 65 0.71 10.88 8.68
C LEU A 65 1.72 10.00 9.43
N LEU A 66 2.79 9.58 8.75
CA LEU A 66 3.82 8.72 9.32
C LEU A 66 4.53 9.41 10.49
N ALA A 67 4.91 10.69 10.34
CA ALA A 67 5.52 11.46 11.42
C ALA A 67 4.59 11.57 12.63
N GLY A 68 3.30 11.82 12.40
CA GLY A 68 2.29 11.89 13.46
C GLY A 68 2.01 10.57 14.16
N ILE A 69 2.13 9.44 13.46
CA ILE A 69 2.02 8.09 14.06
C ILE A 69 3.25 7.81 14.91
N VAL A 70 4.45 7.97 14.34
CA VAL A 70 5.72 7.68 15.04
C VAL A 70 5.88 8.52 16.30
N ALA A 71 5.46 9.79 16.27
CA ALA A 71 5.51 10.66 17.46
C ALA A 71 4.59 10.22 18.61
N LYS A 72 3.68 9.25 18.39
CA LYS A 72 2.71 8.76 19.38
C LYS A 72 2.95 7.30 19.79
N LEU A 73 3.92 6.63 19.18
CA LEU A 73 4.40 5.31 19.57
C LEU A 73 5.48 5.48 20.65
#